data_AF-A0A4Q5WA77-F1
#
_entry.id   AF-A0A4Q5WA77-F1
#
_cell.length_a   1.000
_cell.length_b   1.000
_cell.length_c   1.000
_cell.angle_alpha   90.00
_cell.angle_beta   90.00
_cell.angle_gamma   90.00
#
_symmetry.space_group_name_H-M   'P 1'
#
loop_
_entity.id
_entity.type
_entity.pdbx_description
1 polymer ?
#
loop_
_entity_poly.entity_id
_entity_poly.type
_entity_poly.pdbx_seq_one_letter_code
_entity_poly.pdbx_strand_id
1 'polypeptide(L)' 'MMNIPFQAIDWSSVEKTEHRGELGTSWWQTLQFGGLRLRLVEYEAGYLADHWCRKGHIVHCLEGAFVSELADGRNIVLK' A
#
# COMPACT_ATOMS: atom_id res chain seq x y z
N MET A 1 16.16 19.19 -0.50
CA MET A 1 16.32 18.22 0.59
C MET A 1 14.93 17.85 1.09
N MET A 2 14.59 16.57 1.20
CA MET A 2 13.27 16.16 1.67
C MET A 2 13.16 16.43 3.17
N ASN A 3 12.26 17.33 3.57
CA ASN A 3 12.09 17.71 4.97
C ASN A 3 11.05 16.80 5.63
N ILE A 4 11.50 15.64 6.10
CA ILE A 4 10.67 14.67 6.83
C ILE A 4 11.16 14.66 8.28
N PRO A 5 10.66 15.56 9.15
CA PRO A 5 11.00 15.55 10.57
C PRO A 5 10.43 14.30 11.25
N PHE A 6 10.92 13.99 12.44
CA PHE A 6 10.29 12.96 13.28
C PHE A 6 8.84 13.33 13.59
N GLN A 7 7.94 12.38 13.41
CA GLN A 7 6.55 12.50 13.76
C GLN A 7 5.96 11.13 14.11
N ALA A 8 5.01 11.11 15.04
CA ALA A 8 4.16 9.96 15.27
C ALA A 8 2.91 10.10 14.41
N ILE A 9 2.43 8.99 13.85
CA ILE A 9 1.20 8.94 13.06
C ILE A 9 0.16 8.18 13.87
N ASP A 10 -0.92 8.86 14.25
CA ASP A 10 -2.14 8.20 14.71
C ASP A 10 -2.99 7.80 13.51
N TRP A 11 -2.85 6.56 13.07
CA TRP A 11 -3.62 6.04 11.94
C TRP A 11 -5.12 6.06 12.20
N SER A 12 -5.60 5.97 13.44
CA SER A 12 -7.06 5.99 13.69
C SER A 12 -7.71 7.31 13.25
N SER A 13 -6.94 8.39 13.17
CA SER A 13 -7.38 9.71 12.71
C SER A 13 -7.33 9.91 11.19
N VAL A 14 -6.68 9.02 10.44
CA VAL A 14 -6.50 9.15 8.98
C VAL A 14 -7.68 8.50 8.27
N GLU A 15 -8.35 9.24 7.40
CA GLU A 15 -9.50 8.73 6.64
C GLU A 15 -9.16 7.46 5.86
N LYS A 16 -10.00 6.44 6.03
CA LYS A 16 -9.93 5.17 5.31
C LYS A 16 -10.78 5.25 4.06
N THR A 17 -10.13 5.24 2.91
CA THR A 17 -10.77 5.34 1.59
C THR A 17 -10.84 3.98 0.92
N GLU A 18 -11.94 3.71 0.21
CA GLU A 18 -12.16 2.44 -0.49
C GLU A 18 -11.54 2.46 -1.90
N HIS A 19 -10.84 1.38 -2.27
CA HIS A 19 -10.24 1.17 -3.57
C HIS A 19 -10.54 -0.25 -4.07
N ARG A 20 -11.38 -0.35 -5.09
CA ARG A 20 -11.77 -1.63 -5.71
C ARG A 20 -10.64 -2.19 -6.56
N GLY A 21 -10.45 -3.50 -6.49
CA GLY A 21 -9.57 -4.24 -7.40
C GLY A 21 -10.35 -4.86 -8.56
N GLU A 22 -9.66 -5.68 -9.36
CA GLU A 22 -10.33 -6.61 -10.29
C GLU A 22 -11.18 -7.61 -9.48
N LEU A 23 -10.67 -8.04 -8.33
CA LEU A 23 -11.37 -8.85 -7.35
C LEU A 23 -11.20 -8.22 -5.96
N GLY A 24 -12.28 -8.25 -5.18
CA GLY A 24 -12.31 -7.75 -3.81
C GLY A 24 -12.09 -6.24 -3.68
N THR A 25 -11.93 -5.82 -2.43
CA THR A 25 -11.71 -4.41 -2.06
C THR A 25 -10.44 -4.25 -1.24
N SER A 26 -9.80 -3.09 -1.37
CA SER A 26 -8.74 -2.64 -0.47
C SER A 26 -9.13 -1.30 0.16
N TRP A 27 -8.61 -1.04 1.35
CA TRP A 27 -8.88 0.19 2.08
C TRP A 27 -7.61 0.88 2.49
N TRP A 28 -7.49 2.15 2.14
CA TRP A 28 -6.23 2.88 2.20
C TRP A 28 -6.36 4.07 3.13
N GLN A 29 -5.36 4.21 3.99
CA GLN A 29 -5.12 5.42 4.75
C GLN A 29 -3.80 6.01 4.24
N THR A 30 -3.85 7.22 3.70
CA THR A 30 -2.75 7.79 2.91
C THR A 30 -2.25 9.09 3.51
N LEU A 31 -0.93 9.21 3.66
CA LEU A 31 -0.24 10.46 3.97
C LEU A 31 0.70 10.83 2.84
N GLN A 32 0.68 12.10 2.43
CA GLN A 32 1.48 12.61 1.33
C GLN A 32 2.48 13.65 1.85
N PHE A 33 3.77 13.36 1.64
CA PHE A 33 4.88 14.27 1.88
C PHE A 33 5.51 14.65 0.53
N GLY A 34 6.33 15.69 0.50
CA GLY A 34 7.05 16.08 -0.71
C GLY A 34 8.00 14.96 -1.16
N GLY A 35 7.60 14.16 -2.16
CA GLY A 35 8.38 13.04 -2.70
C GLY A 35 8.19 11.68 -2.02
N LEU A 36 7.41 11.59 -0.92
CA LEU A 36 7.09 10.31 -0.27
C LEU A 36 5.58 10.19 -0.05
N ARG A 37 5.02 9.04 -0.41
CA ARG A 37 3.64 8.66 -0.09
C ARG A 37 3.68 7.46 0.83
N LEU A 38 3.20 7.63 2.06
CA LEU A 38 3.06 6.55 3.02
C LEU A 38 1.61 6.06 3.03
N ARG A 39 1.41 4.74 3.05
CA ARG A 39 0.07 4.14 3.10
C ARG A 39 0.04 3.01 4.10
N LEU A 40 -1.01 2.96 4.90
CA LEU A 40 -1.48 1.75 5.55
C LEU A 40 -2.60 1.19 4.68
N VAL A 41 -2.43 -0.05 4.23
CA VAL A 41 -3.37 -0.69 3.31
C VAL A 41 -3.85 -2.00 3.89
N GLU A 42 -5.16 -2.16 3.94
CA GLU A 42 -5.83 -3.41 4.26
C GLU A 42 -6.42 -3.98 2.98
N TYR A 43 -6.23 -5.28 2.76
CA TYR A 43 -6.72 -5.99 1.59
C TYR A 43 -7.72 -7.05 2.05
N GLU A 44 -8.86 -7.11 1.37
CA GLU A 44 -9.78 -8.24 1.50
C GLU A 44 -9.09 -9.53 1.06
N ALA A 45 -9.45 -10.66 1.69
CA ALA A 45 -8.95 -11.96 1.29
C ALA A 45 -9.32 -12.25 -0.18
N GLY A 46 -8.32 -12.56 -1.00
CA GLY A 46 -8.51 -12.78 -2.44
C GLY A 46 -8.52 -11.49 -3.28
N TYR A 47 -8.17 -10.33 -2.70
CA TYR A 47 -7.99 -9.11 -3.46
C TYR A 47 -6.99 -9.27 -4.62
N LEU A 48 -7.35 -8.74 -5.79
CA LEU A 48 -6.49 -8.64 -6.96
C LEU A 48 -6.45 -7.19 -7.45
N ALA A 49 -5.26 -6.61 -7.54
CA ALA A 49 -5.08 -5.24 -8.02
C ALA A 49 -5.51 -5.10 -9.50
N ASP A 50 -6.05 -3.94 -9.86
CA ASP A 50 -6.59 -3.63 -11.19
C ASP A 50 -5.63 -2.85 -12.11
N HIS A 51 -4.40 -2.58 -11.65
CA HIS A 51 -3.43 -1.80 -12.42
C HIS A 51 -1.98 -2.06 -12.05
N TRP A 52 -1.10 -1.74 -13.00
CA TRP A 52 0.35 -1.70 -12.81
C TRP A 52 0.79 -0.30 -12.37
N CYS A 53 1.69 -0.24 -11.37
CA CYS A 53 2.27 1.01 -10.92
C CYS A 53 3.77 1.06 -11.19
N ARG A 54 4.22 2.04 -12.00
CA ARG A 54 5.63 2.23 -12.35
C ARG A 54 6.43 3.03 -11.31
N LYS A 55 5.76 3.56 -10.27
CA LYS A 55 6.44 4.24 -9.16
C LYS A 55 7.25 3.21 -8.36
N GLY A 56 8.33 3.63 -7.71
CA GLY A 56 9.04 2.78 -6.76
C GLY A 56 8.14 2.44 -5.57
N HIS A 57 8.26 1.21 -5.05
CA HIS A 57 7.55 0.74 -3.86
C HIS A 57 8.51 0.10 -2.88
N ILE A 58 8.30 0.37 -1.59
CA ILE A 58 8.85 -0.40 -0.48
C ILE A 58 7.63 -0.90 0.28
N VAL A 59 7.58 -2.19 0.55
CA VAL A 59 6.41 -2.83 1.15
C VAL A 59 6.85 -3.66 2.34
N HIS A 60 6.11 -3.52 3.43
CA HIS A 60 6.25 -4.33 4.63
C HIS A 60 4.88 -4.90 4.97
N CYS A 61 4.78 -6.23 5.09
CA CYS A 61 3.56 -6.89 5.52
C CYS A 61 3.46 -6.79 7.05
N LEU A 62 2.34 -6.27 7.54
CA LEU A 62 2.08 -6.13 8.98
C LEU A 62 1.31 -7.34 9.52
N GLU A 63 0.42 -7.90 8.71
CA GLU A 63 -0.41 -9.05 9.05
C GLU A 63 -0.81 -9.80 7.77
N GLY A 64 -0.93 -11.12 7.88
CA GLY A 64 -1.32 -12.00 6.78
C GLY A 64 -0.17 -12.26 5.80
N ALA A 65 -0.49 -12.37 4.51
CA ALA A 65 0.49 -12.50 3.45
C ALA A 65 -0.15 -12.10 2.12
N PHE A 66 0.67 -11.63 1.17
CA PHE A 66 0.23 -11.47 -0.21
C PHE A 66 1.37 -11.63 -1.20
N VAL A 67 1.02 -11.81 -2.47
CA VAL A 67 1.98 -11.91 -3.58
C VAL A 67 1.96 -10.61 -4.35
N SER A 68 3.12 -9.97 -4.48
CA SER A 68 3.32 -8.89 -5.45
C SER A 68 3.86 -9.48 -6.73
N GLU A 69 3.04 -9.44 -7.79
CA GLU A 69 3.49 -9.72 -9.15
C GLU A 69 4.16 -8.46 -9.72
N LEU A 70 5.28 -8.65 -10.42
CA LEU A 70 5.99 -7.60 -11.13
C LEU A 70 5.75 -7.76 -12.64
N ALA A 71 5.84 -6.66 -13.39
CA ALA A 71 5.62 -6.65 -14.83
C ALA A 71 6.60 -7.54 -15.63
N ASP A 72 7.70 -7.98 -15.01
CA ASP A 72 8.64 -8.95 -15.59
C ASP A 72 8.30 -10.42 -15.26
N GLY A 73 7.14 -10.66 -14.65
CA GLY A 73 6.63 -11.99 -14.29
C GLY A 73 7.17 -12.55 -12.97
N ARG A 74 8.02 -11.81 -12.25
CA ARG A 74 8.48 -12.25 -10.92
C ARG A 74 7.37 -12.09 -9.88
N ASN A 75 7.29 -13.05 -8.99
CA ASN A 75 6.38 -13.04 -7.84
C ASN A 75 7.18 -12.92 -6.53
N ILE A 76 6.83 -11.94 -5.72
CA ILE A 76 7.42 -11.71 -4.40
C ILE A 76 6.35 -11.98 -3.34
N VAL A 77 6.59 -12.99 -2.50
CA VAL A 77 5.73 -13.27 -1.35
C VAL A 77 6.13 -12.36 -0.19
N LEU A 78 5.17 -11.62 0.34
CA LEU A 78 5.32 -10.78 1.51
C LEU A 78 4.63 -11.46 2.70
N LYS A 79 5.33 -11.54 3.83
CA LYS A 79 4.89 -12.13 5.10
C LYS A 79 5.35 -11.25 6.26
#